data_AF-A0A9N9SBI4-F1
#
_entry.id   AF-A0A9N9SBI4-F1
#
_cell.length_a   1.000
_cell.length_b   1.000
_cell.length_c   1.000
_cell.angle_alpha   90.00
_cell.angle_beta   90.00
_cell.angle_gamma   90.00
#
_symmetry.space_group_name_H-M   'P 1'
#
loop_
_entity.id
_entity.type
_entity.pdbx_description
1 polymer ?
#
loop_
_entity_poly.entity_id
_entity_poly.type
_entity_poly.pdbx_seq_one_letter_code
_entity_poly.pdbx_strand_id
1 'polypeptide(L)'
;MPEQVSHLLAFHAITGCDSTSELASITKVEAWKAFSGTNCELLGRLGQSPLEEDVLSNVEKFVFKLYKVDSSITCSNNARSYLFGAVRKPEFLPPTTDALRLHIKRCNYQVCVWENAHIPKSSLPRLQDCGWIVQREQVVPRSITLDPIPKTCPEIVVCSVVCHCKGHCNTKNCSCRKANVSCIKLCTPCKRSCLNSGDTQ
;
A
#
# COMPACT_ATOMS: atom_id res chain seq x y z
N MET A 1 12.40 -27.36 -6.64
CA MET A 1 13.52 -26.89 -5.80
C MET A 1 14.52 -26.02 -6.56
N PRO A 2 14.93 -26.31 -7.82
CA PRO A 2 15.85 -25.42 -8.56
C PRO A 2 15.28 -24.00 -8.80
N GLU A 3 14.01 -23.90 -9.19
CA GLU A 3 13.34 -22.66 -9.60
C GLU A 3 13.19 -21.62 -8.47
N GLN A 4 13.05 -22.08 -7.22
CA GLN A 4 12.96 -21.18 -6.05
C GLN A 4 14.30 -20.56 -5.68
N VAL A 5 15.41 -21.27 -5.97
CA VAL A 5 16.76 -20.83 -5.57
C VAL A 5 17.17 -19.56 -6.34
N SER A 6 16.86 -19.48 -7.63
CA SER A 6 17.15 -18.29 -8.46
C SER A 6 16.42 -17.04 -8.00
N HIS A 7 15.32 -17.19 -7.25
CA HIS A 7 14.46 -16.09 -6.82
C HIS A 7 14.48 -15.88 -5.30
N LEU A 8 15.41 -16.52 -4.58
CA LEU A 8 15.43 -16.50 -3.11
C LEU A 8 15.71 -15.10 -2.55
N LEU A 9 16.62 -14.35 -3.16
CA LEU A 9 16.92 -12.97 -2.78
C LEU A 9 15.69 -12.07 -2.93
N ALA A 10 15.00 -12.18 -4.07
CA ALA A 10 13.76 -11.45 -4.33
C ALA A 10 12.66 -11.80 -3.33
N PHE A 11 12.46 -13.10 -3.04
CA PHE A 11 11.53 -13.56 -2.02
C PHE A 11 11.85 -12.98 -0.64
N HIS A 12 13.13 -13.01 -0.24
CA HIS A 12 13.56 -12.50 1.05
C HIS A 12 13.32 -10.98 1.18
N ALA A 13 13.64 -10.21 0.14
CA ALA A 13 13.38 -8.77 0.13
C ALA A 13 11.89 -8.45 0.20
N ILE A 14 11.05 -9.10 -0.62
CA ILE A 14 9.61 -8.81 -0.70
C ILE A 14 8.86 -9.18 0.57
N THR A 15 9.23 -10.29 1.22
CA THR A 15 8.60 -10.75 2.46
C THR A 15 9.14 -10.06 3.73
N GLY A 16 10.15 -9.22 3.59
CA GLY A 16 10.74 -8.42 4.67
C GLY A 16 12.14 -8.89 5.08
N CYS A 17 13.07 -7.94 5.13
CA CYS A 17 14.43 -8.08 5.65
C CYS A 17 14.81 -6.83 6.47
N ASP A 18 16.07 -6.69 6.88
CA ASP A 18 16.51 -5.55 7.70
C ASP A 18 16.29 -4.18 7.05
N SER A 19 16.22 -4.14 5.71
CA SER A 19 16.10 -2.90 4.91
C SER A 19 14.73 -2.72 4.24
N THR A 20 13.84 -3.70 4.35
CA THR A 20 12.50 -3.68 3.72
C THR A 20 11.42 -4.08 4.74
N SER A 21 10.23 -3.53 4.59
CA SER A 21 9.13 -3.81 5.52
C SER A 21 8.60 -5.24 5.36
N GLU A 22 8.04 -5.81 6.42
CA GLU A 22 7.24 -7.03 6.32
C GLU A 22 5.84 -6.74 5.75
N LEU A 23 5.21 -7.77 5.17
CA LEU A 23 3.81 -7.72 4.76
C LEU A 23 2.93 -8.13 5.95
N ALA A 24 2.11 -7.20 6.42
CA ALA A 24 1.26 -7.44 7.58
C ALA A 24 0.34 -8.66 7.38
N SER A 25 0.20 -9.48 8.43
CA SER A 25 -0.53 -10.76 8.46
C SER A 25 0.04 -11.91 7.62
N ILE A 26 1.18 -11.72 6.95
CA ILE A 26 1.81 -12.76 6.14
C ILE A 26 3.11 -13.21 6.81
N THR A 27 3.17 -14.47 7.22
CA THR A 27 4.43 -15.05 7.74
C THR A 27 5.33 -15.54 6.61
N LYS A 28 6.65 -15.58 6.81
CA LYS A 28 7.59 -16.19 5.84
C LYS A 28 7.27 -17.65 5.54
N VAL A 29 6.77 -18.39 6.53
CA VAL A 29 6.37 -19.80 6.36
C VAL A 29 5.16 -19.90 5.42
N GLU A 30 4.16 -19.03 5.57
CA GLU A 30 3.02 -18.99 4.65
C GLU A 30 3.42 -18.51 3.26
N ALA A 31 4.25 -17.47 3.18
CA ALA A 31 4.75 -16.96 1.90
C ALA A 31 5.57 -18.01 1.16
N TRP A 32 6.38 -18.80 1.87
CA TRP A 32 7.18 -19.89 1.29
C TRP A 32 6.32 -20.95 0.63
N LYS A 33 5.16 -21.28 1.21
CA LYS A 33 4.21 -22.23 0.60
C LYS A 33 3.68 -21.71 -0.74
N ALA A 34 3.42 -20.41 -0.83
CA ALA A 34 2.96 -19.77 -2.06
C ALA A 34 4.09 -19.58 -3.09
N PHE A 35 5.34 -19.48 -2.64
CA PHE A 35 6.55 -19.32 -3.45
C PHE A 35 6.98 -20.64 -4.08
N SER A 36 6.18 -21.24 -4.95
CA SER A 36 6.51 -22.48 -5.66
C SER A 36 5.93 -22.52 -7.08
N GLY A 37 6.52 -23.33 -7.96
CA GLY A 37 6.15 -23.43 -9.38
C GLY A 37 6.17 -22.06 -10.06
N THR A 38 5.19 -21.80 -10.92
CA THR A 38 5.10 -20.53 -11.67
C THR A 38 4.95 -19.28 -10.79
N ASN A 39 4.64 -19.41 -9.50
CA ASN A 39 4.57 -18.26 -8.60
C ASN A 39 5.96 -17.70 -8.25
N CYS A 40 7.01 -18.53 -8.25
CA CYS A 40 8.36 -18.02 -7.95
C CYS A 40 8.91 -17.17 -9.10
N GLU A 41 8.55 -17.51 -10.34
CA GLU A 41 8.88 -16.75 -11.56
C GLU A 41 8.29 -15.33 -11.57
N LEU A 42 7.22 -15.07 -10.79
CA LEU A 42 6.67 -13.72 -10.64
C LEU A 42 7.64 -12.74 -9.96
N LEU A 43 8.64 -13.26 -9.25
CA LEU A 43 9.72 -12.48 -8.66
C LEU A 43 10.96 -12.42 -9.56
N GLY A 44 10.89 -12.99 -10.75
CA GLY A 44 11.93 -12.90 -11.77
C GLY A 44 12.25 -11.46 -12.13
N ARG A 45 13.52 -11.19 -12.44
CA ARG A 45 14.08 -9.87 -12.79
C ARG A 45 14.02 -8.81 -11.70
N LEU A 46 13.42 -9.07 -10.53
CA LEU A 46 13.56 -8.17 -9.38
C LEU A 46 15.03 -8.12 -8.95
N GLY A 47 15.63 -6.92 -8.93
CA GLY A 47 17.06 -6.71 -8.79
C GLY A 47 17.69 -6.04 -10.01
N GLN A 48 17.05 -6.14 -11.17
CA GLN A 48 17.50 -5.50 -12.40
C GLN A 48 17.17 -4.00 -12.39
N SER A 49 18.00 -3.22 -13.10
CA SER A 49 17.85 -1.77 -13.25
C SER A 49 17.91 -1.41 -14.74
N PRO A 50 16.93 -0.67 -15.29
CA PRO A 50 15.79 -0.05 -14.60
C PRO A 50 14.72 -1.07 -14.17
N LEU A 51 13.94 -0.73 -13.14
CA LEU A 51 12.77 -1.51 -12.73
C LEU A 51 11.61 -1.24 -13.70
N GLU A 52 11.23 -2.27 -14.45
CA GLU A 52 10.18 -2.19 -15.46
C GLU A 52 8.76 -2.42 -14.88
N GLU A 53 7.74 -1.89 -15.56
CA GLU A 53 6.33 -1.95 -15.10
C GLU A 53 5.75 -3.37 -15.11
N ASP A 54 6.25 -4.24 -15.99
CA ASP A 54 5.85 -5.66 -16.02
C ASP A 54 6.39 -6.41 -14.80
N VAL A 55 7.63 -6.11 -14.37
CA VAL A 55 8.21 -6.65 -13.12
C VAL A 55 7.42 -6.16 -11.92
N LEU A 56 7.09 -4.86 -11.85
CA LEU A 56 6.22 -4.32 -10.81
C LEU A 56 4.88 -5.08 -10.75
N SER A 57 4.24 -5.26 -11.89
CA SER A 57 2.95 -5.96 -12.00
C SER A 57 3.04 -7.44 -11.60
N ASN A 58 4.13 -8.13 -11.95
CA ASN A 58 4.34 -9.53 -11.57
C ASN A 58 4.55 -9.67 -10.06
N VAL A 59 5.32 -8.79 -9.45
CA VAL A 59 5.53 -8.77 -8.01
C VAL A 59 4.23 -8.40 -7.27
N GLU A 60 3.43 -7.45 -7.78
CA GLU A 60 2.09 -7.15 -7.26
C GLU A 60 1.20 -8.41 -7.28
N LYS A 61 1.17 -9.16 -8.39
CA LYS A 61 0.44 -10.44 -8.48
C LYS A 61 0.93 -11.47 -7.46
N PHE A 62 2.24 -11.55 -7.23
CA PHE A 62 2.79 -12.42 -6.18
C PHE A 62 2.24 -12.03 -4.81
N VAL A 63 2.26 -10.74 -4.47
CA VAL A 63 1.72 -10.24 -3.20
C VAL A 63 0.22 -10.52 -3.08
N PHE A 64 -0.58 -10.35 -4.13
CA PHE A 64 -2.01 -10.66 -4.09
C PHE A 64 -2.29 -12.15 -3.79
N LYS A 65 -1.45 -13.06 -4.31
CA LYS A 65 -1.52 -14.49 -3.97
C LYS A 65 -1.26 -14.73 -2.47
N LEU A 66 -0.34 -13.98 -1.86
CA LEU A 66 -0.08 -14.09 -0.41
C LEU A 66 -1.31 -13.71 0.41
N TYR A 67 -2.01 -12.66 0.00
CA TYR A 67 -3.27 -12.23 0.61
C TYR A 67 -4.49 -13.06 0.20
N LYS A 68 -4.30 -14.13 -0.60
CA LYS A 68 -5.37 -15.04 -1.08
C LYS A 68 -6.50 -14.30 -1.79
N VAL A 69 -6.13 -13.26 -2.54
CA VAL A 69 -7.05 -12.45 -3.33
C VAL A 69 -7.34 -13.14 -4.65
N ASP A 70 -8.56 -12.96 -5.17
CA ASP A 70 -8.95 -13.53 -6.46
C ASP A 70 -8.04 -13.06 -7.61
N SER A 71 -7.76 -13.96 -8.55
CA SER A 71 -6.83 -13.70 -9.66
C SER A 71 -7.29 -12.63 -10.66
N SER A 72 -8.60 -12.30 -10.68
CA SER A 72 -9.15 -11.20 -11.48
C SER A 72 -8.79 -9.81 -10.94
N ILE A 73 -8.34 -9.72 -9.69
CA ILE A 73 -7.97 -8.45 -9.06
C ILE A 73 -6.52 -8.12 -9.42
N THR A 74 -6.34 -7.02 -10.13
CA THR A 74 -5.05 -6.58 -10.69
C THR A 74 -4.48 -5.33 -9.99
N CYS A 75 -5.17 -4.79 -9.00
CA CYS A 75 -4.76 -3.56 -8.31
C CYS A 75 -4.90 -3.72 -6.79
N SER A 76 -3.90 -3.25 -6.04
CA SER A 76 -3.87 -3.42 -4.58
C SER A 76 -5.01 -2.68 -3.89
N ASN A 77 -5.43 -1.52 -4.39
CA ASN A 77 -6.60 -0.83 -3.86
C ASN A 77 -7.90 -1.65 -4.04
N ASN A 78 -8.05 -2.37 -5.16
CA ASN A 78 -9.19 -3.27 -5.36
C ASN A 78 -9.11 -4.49 -4.44
N ALA A 79 -7.90 -5.02 -4.21
CA ALA A 79 -7.66 -6.10 -3.23
C ALA A 79 -8.03 -5.66 -1.81
N ARG A 80 -7.68 -4.43 -1.43
CA ARG A 80 -8.09 -3.83 -0.15
C ARG A 80 -9.61 -3.73 -0.04
N SER A 81 -10.29 -3.25 -1.07
CA SER A 81 -11.75 -3.18 -1.10
C SER A 81 -12.40 -4.56 -1.00
N TYR A 82 -11.86 -5.55 -1.72
CA TYR A 82 -12.33 -6.93 -1.68
C TYR A 82 -12.20 -7.57 -0.29
N LEU A 83 -11.10 -7.30 0.41
CA LEU A 83 -10.83 -7.82 1.76
C LEU A 83 -11.44 -6.96 2.88
N PHE A 84 -12.03 -5.81 2.56
CA PHE A 84 -12.57 -4.89 3.54
C PHE A 84 -13.75 -5.52 4.28
N GLY A 85 -13.65 -5.61 5.61
CA GLY A 85 -14.63 -6.30 6.46
C GLY A 85 -14.48 -7.83 6.53
N ALA A 86 -13.70 -8.44 5.62
CA ALA A 86 -13.37 -9.87 5.68
C ALA A 86 -12.20 -10.15 6.64
N VAL A 87 -11.30 -9.17 6.83
CA VAL A 87 -10.18 -9.28 7.77
C VAL A 87 -10.54 -8.75 9.15
N ARG A 88 -9.95 -9.34 10.20
CA ARG A 88 -10.21 -8.98 11.62
C ARG A 88 -9.71 -7.60 12.01
N LYS A 89 -8.68 -7.10 11.32
CA LYS A 89 -7.96 -5.88 11.65
C LYS A 89 -7.63 -5.11 10.37
N PRO A 90 -7.81 -3.78 10.30
CA PRO A 90 -7.49 -3.00 9.12
C PRO A 90 -6.03 -3.10 8.68
N GLU A 91 -5.11 -3.35 9.61
CA GLU A 91 -3.68 -3.54 9.35
C GLU A 91 -3.40 -4.84 8.57
N PHE A 92 -4.33 -5.80 8.57
CA PHE A 92 -4.20 -7.06 7.81
C PHE A 92 -4.66 -6.92 6.35
N LEU A 93 -5.12 -5.73 5.95
CA LEU A 93 -5.36 -5.44 4.55
C LEU A 93 -4.01 -5.34 3.80
N PRO A 94 -3.95 -5.71 2.52
CA PRO A 94 -2.76 -5.46 1.71
C PRO A 94 -2.42 -3.97 1.68
N PRO A 95 -1.15 -3.60 1.45
CA PRO A 95 -0.76 -2.19 1.31
C PRO A 95 -1.55 -1.49 0.20
N THR A 96 -1.70 -0.17 0.25
CA THR A 96 -2.26 0.57 -0.91
C THR A 96 -1.38 0.37 -2.14
N THR A 97 -1.92 0.58 -3.35
CA THR A 97 -1.12 0.44 -4.59
C THR A 97 0.14 1.30 -4.54
N ASP A 98 0.03 2.53 -4.03
CA ASP A 98 1.15 3.45 -3.86
C ASP A 98 2.20 2.92 -2.87
N ALA A 99 1.78 2.48 -1.67
CA ALA A 99 2.69 1.94 -0.66
C ALA A 99 3.35 0.63 -1.13
N LEU A 100 2.61 -0.24 -1.83
CA LEU A 100 3.11 -1.49 -2.37
C LEU A 100 4.18 -1.23 -3.43
N ARG A 101 3.95 -0.30 -4.37
CA ARG A 101 4.95 0.06 -5.39
C ARG A 101 6.21 0.66 -4.79
N LEU A 102 6.09 1.49 -3.76
CA LEU A 102 7.25 1.99 -3.00
C LEU A 102 8.01 0.83 -2.31
N HIS A 103 7.29 -0.14 -1.75
CA HIS A 103 7.90 -1.34 -1.17
C HIS A 103 8.66 -2.16 -2.21
N ILE A 104 8.07 -2.41 -3.38
CA ILE A 104 8.72 -3.17 -4.46
C ILE A 104 9.98 -2.45 -4.95
N LYS A 105 9.94 -1.12 -5.09
CA LYS A 105 11.12 -0.32 -5.45
C LYS A 105 12.28 -0.48 -4.46
N ARG A 106 11.97 -0.51 -3.16
CA ARG A 106 12.98 -0.76 -2.11
C ARG A 106 13.53 -2.18 -2.18
N CYS A 107 12.65 -3.16 -2.40
CA CYS A 107 13.05 -4.54 -2.57
C CYS A 107 13.95 -4.73 -3.80
N ASN A 108 13.62 -4.07 -4.92
CA ASN A 108 14.45 -4.10 -6.13
C ASN A 108 15.86 -3.56 -5.86
N TYR A 109 15.97 -2.42 -5.17
CA TYR A 109 17.26 -1.88 -4.76
C TYR A 109 18.03 -2.86 -3.88
N GLN A 110 17.37 -3.47 -2.88
CA GLN A 110 18.02 -4.40 -1.97
C GLN A 110 18.54 -5.64 -2.69
N VAL A 111 17.77 -6.20 -3.63
CA VAL A 111 18.23 -7.34 -4.45
C VAL A 111 19.39 -6.92 -5.34
N CYS A 112 19.31 -5.74 -5.97
CA CYS A 112 20.41 -5.19 -6.77
C CYS A 112 21.72 -5.09 -5.95
N VAL A 113 21.65 -4.62 -4.69
CA VAL A 113 22.80 -4.58 -3.78
C VAL A 113 23.37 -5.98 -3.55
N TRP A 114 22.52 -6.96 -3.25
CA TRP A 114 22.98 -8.33 -2.97
C TRP A 114 23.59 -9.01 -4.21
N GLU A 115 22.97 -8.88 -5.37
CA GLU A 115 23.47 -9.45 -6.62
C GLU A 115 24.83 -8.84 -7.02
N ASN A 116 25.04 -7.55 -6.73
CA ASN A 116 26.26 -6.82 -7.06
C ASN A 116 27.26 -6.73 -5.89
N ALA A 117 27.04 -7.44 -4.78
CA ALA A 117 27.89 -7.36 -3.58
C ALA A 117 29.34 -7.82 -3.83
N HIS A 118 29.55 -8.65 -4.87
CA HIS A 118 30.86 -9.13 -5.29
C HIS A 118 31.63 -8.12 -6.16
N ILE A 119 30.97 -7.04 -6.63
CA ILE A 119 31.56 -6.02 -7.50
C ILE A 119 31.96 -4.81 -6.64
N PRO A 120 33.26 -4.49 -6.53
CA PRO A 120 33.70 -3.30 -5.83
C PRO A 120 33.11 -2.03 -6.46
N LYS A 121 32.56 -1.12 -5.65
CA LYS A 121 31.95 0.14 -6.11
C LYS A 121 30.94 -0.06 -7.25
N SER A 122 30.08 -1.06 -7.13
CA SER A 122 29.01 -1.30 -8.09
C SER A 122 28.15 -0.05 -8.30
N SER A 123 27.72 0.15 -9.55
CA SER A 123 26.84 1.26 -9.91
C SER A 123 25.41 0.92 -9.50
N LEU A 124 24.98 1.44 -8.35
CA LEU A 124 23.63 1.26 -7.83
C LEU A 124 22.72 2.43 -8.23
N PRO A 125 21.40 2.19 -8.38
CA PRO A 125 20.44 3.26 -8.63
C PRO A 125 20.36 4.22 -7.42
N ARG A 126 19.87 5.44 -7.64
CA ARG A 126 19.76 6.43 -6.55
C ARG A 126 18.66 6.03 -5.57
N LEU A 127 18.95 6.10 -4.28
CA LEU A 127 18.00 5.76 -3.21
C LEU A 127 16.67 6.54 -3.31
N GLN A 128 16.71 7.80 -3.77
CA GLN A 128 15.50 8.63 -3.92
C GLN A 128 14.55 8.09 -5.00
N ASP A 129 15.08 7.42 -6.02
CA ASP A 129 14.30 6.79 -7.09
C ASP A 129 13.75 5.42 -6.66
N CYS A 130 14.31 4.86 -5.58
CA CYS A 130 13.98 3.54 -5.06
C CYS A 130 13.05 3.54 -3.85
N GLY A 131 12.35 4.65 -3.58
CA GLY A 131 11.32 4.71 -2.53
C GLY A 131 11.83 5.04 -1.12
N TRP A 132 13.03 5.64 -1.04
CA TRP A 132 13.52 6.33 0.16
C TRP A 132 13.53 7.85 -0.03
N ILE A 133 13.57 8.58 1.07
CA ILE A 133 13.76 10.03 1.12
C ILE A 133 14.82 10.37 2.16
N VAL A 134 15.45 11.53 1.99
CA VAL A 134 16.38 12.05 3.00
C VAL A 134 15.61 13.01 3.90
N GLN A 135 15.55 12.69 5.19
CA GLN A 135 14.98 13.55 6.22
C GLN A 135 16.00 13.70 7.33
N ARG A 136 16.35 14.94 7.69
CA ARG A 136 17.32 15.24 8.77
C ARG A 136 18.62 14.45 8.60
N GLU A 137 19.16 14.44 7.37
CA GLU A 137 20.38 13.71 6.99
C GLU A 137 20.30 12.18 7.11
N GLN A 138 19.13 11.63 7.41
CA GLN A 138 18.89 10.18 7.47
C GLN A 138 18.08 9.72 6.26
N VAL A 139 18.43 8.54 5.75
CA VAL A 139 17.65 7.86 4.71
C VAL A 139 16.51 7.13 5.39
N VAL A 140 15.27 7.54 5.10
CA VAL A 140 14.06 6.93 5.66
C VAL A 140 13.15 6.42 4.54
N PRO A 141 12.45 5.28 4.73
CA PRO A 141 11.50 4.79 3.75
C PRO A 141 10.39 5.81 3.49
N ARG A 142 10.09 6.09 2.22
CA ARG A 142 8.90 6.87 1.87
C ARG A 142 7.67 5.97 2.05
N SER A 143 6.74 6.39 2.91
CA SER A 143 5.53 5.61 3.21
C SER A 143 4.49 5.68 2.09
N ILE A 144 4.22 6.90 1.61
CA ILE A 144 3.27 7.18 0.53
C ILE A 144 3.76 8.36 -0.32
N THR A 145 3.31 8.43 -1.56
CA THR A 145 3.45 9.58 -2.45
C THR A 145 2.15 10.36 -2.62
N LEU A 146 1.02 9.72 -2.36
CA LEU A 146 -0.32 10.31 -2.44
C LEU A 146 -0.71 10.98 -1.12
N ASP A 147 -1.65 11.92 -1.20
CA ASP A 147 -2.23 12.51 0.00
C ASP A 147 -2.99 11.44 0.81
N PRO A 148 -2.85 11.42 2.16
CA PRO A 148 -3.55 10.45 3.01
C PRO A 148 -5.07 10.46 2.84
N ILE A 149 -5.63 11.61 2.48
CA ILE A 149 -7.04 11.79 2.18
C ILE A 149 -7.13 12.35 0.75
N PRO A 150 -7.83 11.67 -0.18
CA PRO A 150 -8.01 12.18 -1.52
C PRO A 150 -8.62 13.59 -1.49
N LYS A 151 -8.01 14.54 -2.20
CA LYS A 151 -8.55 15.90 -2.35
C LYS A 151 -9.95 15.92 -2.96
N THR A 152 -10.32 14.84 -3.66
CA THR A 152 -11.61 14.63 -4.31
C THR A 152 -12.72 14.17 -3.34
N CYS A 153 -12.43 13.94 -2.06
CA CYS A 153 -13.43 13.56 -1.05
C CYS A 153 -13.54 14.64 0.05
N PRO A 154 -13.95 15.87 -0.30
CA PRO A 154 -14.10 16.96 0.67
C PRO A 154 -15.11 16.60 1.76
N GLU A 155 -16.09 15.74 1.47
CA GLU A 155 -17.05 15.23 2.45
C GLU A 155 -16.32 14.54 3.60
N ILE A 156 -15.33 13.68 3.34
CA ILE A 156 -14.63 12.94 4.40
C ILE A 156 -13.85 13.90 5.32
N VAL A 157 -13.13 14.85 4.73
CA VAL A 157 -12.35 15.85 5.46
C VAL A 157 -13.28 16.72 6.30
N VAL A 158 -14.27 17.33 5.67
CA VAL A 158 -15.16 18.29 6.33
C VAL A 158 -16.00 17.59 7.39
N CYS A 159 -16.48 16.38 7.11
CA CYS A 159 -17.44 15.69 7.94
C CYS A 159 -16.83 14.93 9.13
N SER A 160 -15.66 14.32 8.92
CA SER A 160 -15.01 13.46 9.93
C SER A 160 -13.97 14.22 10.76
N VAL A 161 -13.37 15.29 10.22
CA VAL A 161 -12.26 16.00 10.85
C VAL A 161 -12.67 17.42 11.29
N VAL A 162 -13.45 18.14 10.46
CA VAL A 162 -13.73 19.57 10.70
C VAL A 162 -15.08 19.82 11.38
N CYS A 163 -16.08 18.96 11.16
CA CYS A 163 -17.42 19.15 11.69
C CYS A 163 -17.51 18.75 13.15
N HIS A 164 -17.77 19.72 14.01
CA HIS A 164 -17.98 19.54 15.45
C HIS A 164 -19.41 19.91 15.87
N CYS A 165 -20.36 19.83 14.93
CA CYS A 165 -21.73 20.29 15.16
C CYS A 165 -22.44 19.41 16.20
N LYS A 166 -23.16 20.02 17.13
CA LYS A 166 -23.98 19.32 18.14
C LYS A 166 -25.50 19.43 17.88
N GLY A 167 -25.90 20.16 16.85
CA GLY A 167 -27.30 20.43 16.52
C GLY A 167 -27.79 19.62 15.32
N HIS A 168 -28.94 20.00 14.77
CA HIS A 168 -29.57 19.33 13.63
C HIS A 168 -28.88 19.57 12.28
N CYS A 169 -27.72 20.21 12.26
CA CYS A 169 -26.95 20.50 11.05
C CYS A 169 -27.77 21.27 9.98
N ASN A 170 -28.75 22.09 10.40
CA ASN A 170 -29.64 22.91 9.56
C ASN A 170 -29.13 24.34 9.31
N THR A 171 -28.05 24.77 9.99
CA THR A 171 -27.44 26.10 9.85
C THR A 171 -25.98 26.00 9.42
N LYS A 172 -25.38 27.12 9.01
CA LYS A 172 -23.95 27.21 8.65
C LYS A 172 -22.99 27.04 9.85
N ASN A 173 -23.50 26.77 11.05
CA ASN A 173 -22.72 26.30 12.20
C ASN A 173 -22.24 24.85 12.01
N CYS A 174 -22.86 24.09 11.10
CA CYS A 174 -22.32 22.83 10.62
C CYS A 174 -21.27 23.09 9.53
N SER A 175 -20.03 22.67 9.77
CA SER A 175 -18.94 22.80 8.79
C SER A 175 -19.27 22.13 7.46
N CYS A 176 -19.99 20.99 7.48
CA CYS A 176 -20.43 20.31 6.26
C CYS A 176 -21.36 21.20 5.43
N ARG A 177 -22.43 21.73 6.05
CA ARG A 177 -23.36 22.63 5.37
C ARG A 177 -22.68 23.92 4.91
N LYS A 178 -21.76 24.47 5.71
CA LYS A 178 -20.98 25.67 5.34
C LYS A 178 -20.12 25.42 4.10
N ALA A 179 -19.59 24.21 3.95
CA ALA A 179 -18.80 23.78 2.80
C ALA A 179 -19.64 23.21 1.64
N ASN A 180 -20.98 23.32 1.71
CA ASN A 180 -21.91 22.75 0.72
C ASN A 180 -21.73 21.24 0.48
N VAL A 181 -21.34 20.49 1.51
CA VAL A 181 -21.29 19.02 1.46
C VAL A 181 -22.32 18.40 2.39
N SER A 182 -22.89 17.27 1.97
CA SER A 182 -23.78 16.47 2.81
C SER A 182 -23.04 15.82 3.96
N CYS A 183 -23.66 15.79 5.14
CA CYS A 183 -23.20 14.99 6.26
C CYS A 183 -23.32 13.50 5.92
N ILE A 184 -22.20 12.81 5.92
CA ILE A 184 -22.14 11.35 5.77
C ILE A 184 -22.19 10.64 7.13
N LYS A 185 -22.38 9.31 7.12
CA LYS A 185 -22.47 8.47 8.34
C LYS A 185 -21.25 8.57 9.26
N LEU A 186 -20.11 9.05 8.76
CA LEU A 186 -18.90 9.30 9.55
C LEU A 186 -18.96 10.60 10.39
N CYS A 187 -19.97 11.46 10.20
CA CYS A 187 -20.18 12.66 11.02
C CYS A 187 -20.66 12.32 12.44
N THR A 188 -19.78 11.82 13.29
CA THR A 188 -20.12 11.41 14.66
C THR A 188 -20.89 12.49 15.44
N PRO A 189 -20.54 13.79 15.34
CA PRO A 189 -21.26 14.84 16.06
C PRO A 189 -22.70 15.09 15.56
N CYS A 190 -22.98 14.94 14.26
CA CYS A 190 -24.31 15.20 13.66
C CYS A 190 -25.32 14.04 13.80
N LYS A 191 -24.95 12.86 14.33
CA LYS A 191 -25.71 11.59 14.16
C LYS A 191 -27.14 11.55 14.69
N ARG A 192 -27.55 12.40 15.64
CA ARG A 192 -28.82 12.19 16.36
C ARG A 192 -30.07 12.77 15.68
N SER A 193 -29.92 13.62 14.67
CA SER A 193 -31.05 14.24 13.93
C SER A 193 -30.53 15.24 12.88
N CYS A 194 -29.65 14.76 12.01
CA CYS A 194 -29.03 15.57 10.96
C CYS A 194 -30.03 15.90 9.84
N LEU A 195 -30.25 17.18 9.58
CA LEU A 195 -31.03 17.72 8.46
C LEU A 195 -30.15 18.10 7.25
N ASN A 196 -28.88 17.73 7.27
CA ASN A 196 -27.92 17.87 6.16
C ASN A 196 -27.43 16.51 5.65
N SER A 197 -28.18 15.43 5.89
CA SER A 197 -27.91 14.15 5.25
C SER A 197 -28.18 14.29 3.75
N GLY A 198 -27.26 13.83 2.91
CA GLY A 198 -27.53 13.66 1.49
C GLY A 198 -28.37 12.40 1.33
N ASP A 199 -29.49 12.49 0.60
CA ASP A 199 -30.24 11.30 0.22
C ASP A 199 -29.32 10.40 -0.60
N THR A 200 -29.01 9.23 -0.03
CA THR A 200 -28.35 8.14 -0.76
C THR A 200 -29.30 7.65 -1.86
N GLN A 201 -28.98 7.95 -3.11
CA GLN A 201 -29.20 6.99 -4.21
C GLN A 201 -28.08 5.96 -4.19
#